data_AF-A0A562RQ11-F1
#
_entry.id   AF-A0A562RQ11-F1
#
_cell.length_a   1.000
_cell.length_b   1.000
_cell.length_c   1.000
_cell.angle_alpha   90.00
_cell.angle_beta   90.00
_cell.angle_gamma   90.00
#
_symmetry.space_group_name_H-M   'P 1'
#
loop_
_entity.id
_entity.type
_entity.pdbx_description
1 polymer ?
#
loop_
_entity_poly.entity_id
_entity_poly.type
_entity_poly.pdbx_seq_one_letter_code
_entity_poly.pdbx_strand_id
1 'polypeptide(L)'
;MQLRRAIAAALFVLLAATPQARATAEHTYARGEYGIIAGGWAPNKRLAIAVHGEGEGAHDKFHAYLMSEPKHRPLAVLDNISHENNLDTASDAYYAEWSPDSRYVAVSFRTERHIMTLNIYAIEGHRARLIETPDLFRKATGRTVVVKTDDDMRTYFPTVKWRGPRRFDFNDYRLFVEDDKALADELGELCGLTKMEDGRYSIEFAAHATITLGRGDKSRIGKLRRGVFQR
;
A
#
# COMPACT_ATOMS: atom_id res chain seq x y z
N MET A 1 48.75 -6.75 28.93
CA MET A 1 48.37 -6.31 27.56
C MET A 1 47.46 -7.31 26.82
N GLN A 2 47.48 -8.62 27.15
CA GLN A 2 46.65 -9.63 26.47
C GLN A 2 45.18 -9.69 26.92
N LEU A 3 44.87 -9.41 28.20
CA LEU A 3 43.48 -9.44 28.71
C LEU A 3 42.56 -8.39 28.07
N ARG A 4 43.09 -7.19 27.74
CA ARG A 4 42.34 -6.11 27.09
C ARG A 4 41.98 -6.44 25.63
N ARG A 5 42.76 -7.30 24.96
CA ARG A 5 42.48 -7.76 23.60
C ARG A 5 41.38 -8.83 23.56
N ALA A 6 41.29 -9.68 24.60
CA ALA A 6 40.25 -10.69 24.71
C ALA A 6 38.85 -10.09 24.95
N ILE A 7 38.77 -9.02 25.75
CA ILE A 7 37.50 -8.32 26.03
C ILE A 7 36.99 -7.57 24.79
N ALA A 8 37.89 -6.96 24.01
CA ALA A 8 37.53 -6.28 22.76
C ALA A 8 37.00 -7.24 21.69
N ALA A 9 37.55 -8.46 21.61
CA ALA A 9 37.08 -9.51 20.69
C ALA A 9 35.71 -10.07 21.10
N ALA A 10 35.46 -10.25 22.40
CA ALA A 10 34.17 -10.71 22.90
C ALA A 10 33.04 -9.69 22.66
N LEU A 11 33.34 -8.38 22.75
CA LEU A 11 32.38 -7.32 22.45
C LEU A 11 32.03 -7.27 20.94
N PHE A 12 33.00 -7.53 20.05
CA PHE A 12 32.77 -7.55 18.60
C PHE A 12 31.88 -8.71 18.14
N VAL A 13 31.97 -9.87 18.79
CA VAL A 13 31.12 -11.03 18.50
C VAL A 13 29.68 -10.81 18.99
N LEU A 14 29.48 -10.07 20.09
CA LEU A 14 28.15 -9.73 20.61
C LEU A 14 27.43 -8.66 19.78
N LEU A 15 28.16 -7.72 19.14
CA LEU A 15 27.56 -6.74 18.23
C LEU A 15 27.17 -7.33 16.86
N ALA A 16 27.86 -8.37 16.39
CA ALA A 16 27.53 -9.07 15.14
C ALA A 16 26.28 -9.96 15.24
N ALA A 17 25.82 -10.25 16.46
CA ALA A 17 24.60 -11.02 16.73
C ALA A 17 23.37 -10.13 16.96
N THR A 18 23.46 -8.82 16.67
CA THR A 18 22.25 -8.00 16.61
C THR A 18 21.45 -8.45 15.39
N PRO A 19 20.16 -8.83 15.54
CA PRO A 19 19.33 -9.08 14.37
C PRO A 19 19.41 -7.83 13.51
N GLN A 20 19.80 -8.00 12.24
CA GLN A 20 19.61 -6.94 11.26
C GLN A 20 18.16 -6.51 11.42
N ALA A 21 17.93 -5.26 11.82
CA ALA A 21 16.61 -4.69 11.82
C ALA A 21 16.13 -4.79 10.37
N ARG A 22 15.39 -5.85 10.05
CA ARG A 22 14.93 -6.10 8.69
C ARG A 22 13.98 -4.96 8.39
N ALA A 23 14.39 -4.14 7.44
CA ALA A 23 13.63 -3.03 6.93
C ALA A 23 12.30 -3.46 6.28
N THR A 24 12.19 -4.75 6.00
CA THR A 24 11.11 -5.46 5.34
C THR A 24 10.48 -6.45 6.34
N ALA A 25 9.16 -6.59 6.27
CA ALA A 25 8.42 -7.59 7.01
C ALA A 25 8.31 -8.85 6.15
N GLU A 26 8.97 -9.92 6.57
CA GLU A 26 9.06 -11.16 5.81
C GLU A 26 8.48 -12.32 6.60
N HIS A 27 7.88 -13.27 5.89
CA HIS A 27 7.39 -14.52 6.47
C HIS A 27 7.74 -15.69 5.56
N THR A 28 8.16 -16.81 6.14
CA THR A 28 8.38 -18.05 5.39
C THR A 28 7.16 -18.94 5.55
N TYR A 29 6.33 -19.02 4.50
CA TYR A 29 5.11 -19.84 4.54
C TYR A 29 5.43 -21.33 4.46
N ALA A 30 4.75 -22.13 5.29
CA ALA A 30 4.69 -23.56 5.11
C ALA A 30 3.89 -23.93 3.85
N ARG A 31 4.09 -25.16 3.36
CA ARG A 31 3.34 -25.65 2.19
C ARG A 31 1.84 -25.64 2.48
N GLY A 32 1.09 -24.87 1.68
CA GLY A 32 -0.36 -24.74 1.82
C GLY A 32 -0.82 -23.78 2.91
N GLU A 33 0.10 -23.07 3.55
CA GLU A 33 -0.22 -21.99 4.50
C GLU A 33 -0.56 -20.71 3.74
N TYR A 34 -1.72 -20.11 4.00
CA TYR A 34 -2.09 -18.80 3.47
C TYR A 34 -2.36 -17.85 4.64
N GLY A 35 -1.52 -16.81 4.75
CA GLY A 35 -1.66 -15.82 5.82
C GLY A 35 -2.77 -14.83 5.47
N ILE A 36 -3.88 -14.85 6.23
CA ILE A 36 -4.94 -13.85 6.08
C ILE A 36 -4.41 -12.49 6.50
N ILE A 37 -4.53 -11.51 5.61
CA ILE A 37 -3.99 -10.16 5.85
C ILE A 37 -4.83 -9.38 6.87
N ALA A 38 -4.29 -8.29 7.40
CA ALA A 38 -5.05 -7.43 8.31
C ALA A 38 -6.31 -6.89 7.62
N GLY A 39 -7.47 -7.00 8.27
CA GLY A 39 -8.77 -6.65 7.65
C GLY A 39 -9.19 -7.59 6.50
N GLY A 40 -8.45 -8.68 6.26
CA GLY A 40 -8.64 -9.59 5.13
C GLY A 40 -10.00 -10.29 5.10
N TRP A 41 -10.66 -10.47 6.23
CA TRP A 41 -11.98 -11.10 6.32
C TRP A 41 -13.10 -10.22 5.76
N ALA A 42 -13.80 -10.71 4.74
CA ALA A 42 -14.98 -10.05 4.23
C ALA A 42 -16.11 -9.99 5.28
N PRO A 43 -16.99 -8.97 5.24
CA PRO A 43 -18.13 -8.85 6.14
C PRO A 43 -19.04 -10.08 6.17
N ASN A 44 -19.22 -10.76 5.03
CA ASN A 44 -20.04 -11.96 4.93
C ASN A 44 -19.39 -13.23 5.54
N LYS A 45 -18.12 -13.15 5.97
CA LYS A 45 -17.31 -14.25 6.55
C LYS A 45 -17.14 -15.49 5.67
N ARG A 46 -17.45 -15.38 4.37
CA ARG A 46 -17.30 -16.44 3.36
C ARG A 46 -16.11 -16.23 2.44
N LEU A 47 -15.50 -15.05 2.52
CA LEU A 47 -14.35 -14.66 1.72
C LEU A 47 -13.30 -14.05 2.63
N ALA A 48 -12.04 -14.23 2.25
CA ALA A 48 -10.91 -13.53 2.85
C ALA A 48 -9.88 -13.15 1.78
N ILE A 49 -9.03 -12.18 2.08
CA ILE A 49 -7.77 -11.94 1.36
C ILE A 49 -6.64 -12.54 2.16
N ALA A 50 -5.81 -13.34 1.49
CA ALA A 50 -4.62 -13.93 2.09
C ALA A 50 -3.42 -13.78 1.15
N VAL A 51 -2.22 -13.99 1.68
CA VAL A 51 -0.97 -14.01 0.92
C VAL A 51 -0.24 -15.32 1.14
N HIS A 52 0.54 -15.72 0.15
CA HIS A 52 1.42 -16.88 0.19
C HIS A 52 2.59 -16.67 -0.78
N GLY A 53 3.75 -17.19 -0.43
CA GLY A 53 4.90 -17.33 -1.33
C GLY A 53 5.72 -18.55 -0.95
N GLU A 54 6.58 -18.98 -1.87
CA GLU A 54 7.47 -20.12 -1.74
C GLU A 54 8.89 -19.66 -1.37
N GLY A 55 9.69 -20.58 -0.85
CA GLY A 55 11.10 -20.31 -0.51
C GLY A 55 11.29 -19.57 0.82
N GLU A 56 12.55 -19.38 1.20
CA GLU A 56 12.90 -18.64 2.42
C GLU A 56 12.51 -17.16 2.27
N GLY A 57 11.78 -16.61 3.25
CA GLY A 57 11.27 -15.25 3.19
C GLY A 57 10.15 -15.05 2.16
N ALA A 58 9.68 -16.12 1.50
CA ALA A 58 8.55 -16.13 0.59
C ALA A 58 8.65 -15.17 -0.61
N HIS A 59 9.86 -14.87 -1.08
CA HIS A 59 10.07 -13.99 -2.24
C HIS A 59 9.82 -14.69 -3.59
N ASP A 60 9.82 -16.02 -3.62
CA ASP A 60 9.52 -16.78 -4.83
C ASP A 60 8.01 -17.00 -4.97
N LYS A 61 7.45 -16.75 -6.16
CA LYS A 61 6.03 -16.97 -6.48
C LYS A 61 5.07 -16.36 -5.43
N PHE A 62 5.46 -15.23 -4.84
CA PHE A 62 4.61 -14.52 -3.92
C PHE A 62 3.39 -13.94 -4.63
N HIS A 63 2.21 -14.13 -4.05
CA HIS A 63 0.96 -13.54 -4.52
C HIS A 63 -0.03 -13.26 -3.38
N ALA A 64 -0.98 -12.35 -3.64
CA ALA A 64 -2.22 -12.23 -2.88
C ALA A 64 -3.35 -13.04 -3.53
N TYR A 65 -4.24 -13.57 -2.70
CA TYR A 65 -5.29 -14.51 -3.10
C TYR A 65 -6.64 -14.12 -2.51
N LEU A 66 -7.69 -14.26 -3.31
CA LEU A 66 -9.07 -14.32 -2.85
C LEU A 66 -9.31 -15.75 -2.34
N MET A 67 -9.72 -15.88 -1.08
CA MET A 67 -9.96 -17.15 -0.43
C MET A 67 -11.46 -17.41 -0.25
N SER A 68 -11.85 -18.68 -0.31
CA SER A 68 -13.15 -19.15 0.15
C SER A 68 -13.07 -19.67 1.57
N GLU A 69 -14.00 -19.21 2.41
CA GLU A 69 -14.03 -19.51 3.84
C GLU A 69 -15.38 -20.13 4.26
N PRO A 70 -15.39 -21.04 5.26
CA PRO A 70 -14.30 -21.44 6.15
C PRO A 70 -13.41 -22.58 5.59
N LYS A 71 -13.59 -22.96 4.32
CA LYS A 71 -12.82 -24.05 3.70
C LYS A 71 -11.35 -23.70 3.45
N HIS A 72 -10.97 -22.45 3.71
CA HIS A 72 -9.64 -21.89 3.52
C HIS A 72 -8.98 -22.30 2.18
N ARG A 73 -9.74 -22.12 1.09
CA ARG A 73 -9.31 -22.56 -0.25
C ARG A 73 -9.15 -21.36 -1.19
N PRO A 74 -8.02 -21.21 -1.89
CA PRO A 74 -7.84 -20.14 -2.86
C PRO A 74 -8.85 -20.26 -4.01
N LEU A 75 -9.43 -19.13 -4.38
CA LEU A 75 -10.39 -18.98 -5.48
C LEU A 75 -9.76 -18.30 -6.70
N ALA A 76 -8.98 -17.24 -6.47
CA ALA A 76 -8.32 -16.47 -7.51
C ALA A 76 -7.05 -15.80 -6.97
N VAL A 77 -6.07 -15.59 -7.84
CA VAL A 77 -4.95 -14.68 -7.59
C VAL A 77 -5.44 -13.24 -7.81
N LEU A 78 -4.98 -12.30 -6.99
CA LEU A 78 -5.24 -10.87 -7.19
C LEU A 78 -4.19 -10.30 -8.14
N ASP A 79 -4.64 -9.68 -9.23
CA ASP A 79 -3.77 -9.00 -10.19
C ASP A 79 -3.00 -7.85 -9.52
N ASN A 80 -1.78 -7.57 -9.99
CA ASN A 80 -0.92 -6.47 -9.50
C ASN A 80 -0.54 -6.54 -8.01
N ILE A 81 -0.47 -7.72 -7.40
CA ILE A 81 0.22 -7.95 -6.13
C ILE A 81 1.06 -9.23 -6.25
N SER A 82 2.37 -9.09 -6.43
CA SER A 82 3.28 -10.21 -6.59
C SER A 82 4.70 -9.87 -6.13
N HIS A 83 5.61 -10.85 -6.19
CA HIS A 83 7.04 -10.64 -5.93
C HIS A 83 7.69 -9.51 -6.76
N GLU A 84 7.14 -9.15 -7.93
CA GLU A 84 7.73 -8.12 -8.81
C GLU A 84 7.51 -6.69 -8.31
N ASN A 85 6.47 -6.45 -7.51
CA ASN A 85 6.03 -5.10 -7.20
C ASN A 85 5.77 -4.86 -5.71
N ASN A 86 6.31 -5.70 -4.84
CA ASN A 86 6.05 -5.65 -3.41
C ASN A 86 7.35 -5.70 -2.58
N LEU A 87 7.33 -5.02 -1.43
CA LEU A 87 8.45 -4.95 -0.49
C LEU A 87 8.40 -6.03 0.60
N ASP A 88 7.21 -6.43 1.03
CA ASP A 88 6.99 -7.23 2.26
C ASP A 88 6.25 -8.53 1.98
N THR A 89 6.71 -9.67 2.50
CA THR A 89 6.02 -10.95 2.28
C THR A 89 5.16 -11.39 3.46
N ALA A 90 5.31 -10.75 4.64
CA ALA A 90 4.47 -11.07 5.80
C ALA A 90 3.04 -10.55 5.65
N SER A 91 2.05 -11.34 6.07
CA SER A 91 0.62 -11.01 5.89
C SER A 91 0.16 -9.78 6.68
N ASP A 92 0.84 -9.44 7.77
CA ASP A 92 0.54 -8.26 8.60
C ASP A 92 1.04 -6.93 7.99
N ALA A 93 1.86 -6.98 6.94
CA ALA A 93 2.27 -5.82 6.15
C ALA A 93 1.22 -5.35 5.14
N TYR A 94 0.12 -6.09 5.00
CA TYR A 94 -0.97 -5.84 4.07
C TYR A 94 -2.24 -5.48 4.83
N TYR A 95 -3.03 -4.60 4.22
CA TYR A 95 -4.33 -4.21 4.78
C TYR A 95 -5.43 -4.30 3.73
N ALA A 96 -6.54 -4.94 4.11
CA ALA A 96 -7.76 -4.95 3.32
C ALA A 96 -8.87 -4.14 4.01
N GLU A 97 -9.62 -3.42 3.18
CA GLU A 97 -10.82 -2.69 3.58
C GLU A 97 -11.97 -3.12 2.65
N TRP A 98 -12.89 -3.89 3.19
CA TRP A 98 -14.01 -4.47 2.44
C TRP A 98 -15.24 -3.56 2.41
N SER A 99 -15.87 -3.49 1.24
CA SER A 99 -17.23 -2.93 1.13
C SER A 99 -18.22 -3.73 1.99
N PRO A 100 -19.26 -3.08 2.54
CA PRO A 100 -20.17 -3.72 3.50
C PRO A 100 -20.96 -4.90 2.91
N ASP A 101 -21.12 -4.97 1.59
CA ASP A 101 -21.78 -6.07 0.89
C ASP A 101 -20.81 -7.14 0.38
N SER A 102 -19.52 -7.03 0.73
CA SER A 102 -18.45 -7.95 0.32
C SER A 102 -18.24 -8.05 -1.20
N ARG A 103 -18.70 -7.06 -1.99
CA ARG A 103 -18.56 -7.08 -3.47
C ARG A 103 -17.35 -6.31 -3.97
N TYR A 104 -16.67 -5.59 -3.09
CA TYR A 104 -15.45 -4.86 -3.37
C TYR A 104 -14.51 -4.94 -2.17
N VAL A 105 -13.21 -4.91 -2.46
CA VAL A 105 -12.15 -4.84 -1.46
C VAL A 105 -11.04 -3.93 -1.98
N ALA A 106 -10.58 -3.02 -1.13
CA ALA A 106 -9.34 -2.30 -1.36
C ALA A 106 -8.21 -3.01 -0.60
N VAL A 107 -7.07 -3.22 -1.24
CA VAL A 107 -5.89 -3.84 -0.64
C VAL A 107 -4.72 -2.87 -0.74
N SER A 108 -4.18 -2.49 0.41
CA SER A 108 -3.00 -1.63 0.55
C SER A 108 -1.77 -2.46 0.93
N PHE A 109 -0.63 -2.15 0.32
CA PHE A 109 0.65 -2.82 0.56
C PHE A 109 1.80 -1.89 0.19
N ARG A 110 3.01 -2.17 0.69
CA ARG A 110 4.19 -1.37 0.37
C ARG A 110 4.88 -1.91 -0.87
N THR A 111 5.12 -1.04 -1.83
CA THR A 111 5.97 -1.33 -2.98
C THR A 111 7.40 -0.85 -2.74
N GLU A 112 7.57 0.08 -1.80
CA GLU A 112 8.84 0.59 -1.25
C GLU A 112 8.61 1.11 0.17
N ARG A 113 9.69 1.47 0.87
CA ARG A 113 9.66 1.80 2.31
C ARG A 113 8.61 2.87 2.69
N HIS A 114 8.39 3.83 1.80
CA HIS A 114 7.49 4.97 2.01
C HIS A 114 6.41 5.09 0.93
N ILE A 115 6.31 4.10 0.05
CA ILE A 115 5.35 4.08 -1.06
C ILE A 115 4.38 2.93 -0.83
N MET A 116 3.16 3.27 -0.40
CA MET A 116 2.03 2.35 -0.36
C MET A 116 1.26 2.42 -1.67
N THR A 117 0.99 1.25 -2.25
CA THR A 117 0.04 1.10 -3.35
C THR A 117 -1.30 0.63 -2.80
N LEU A 118 -2.39 1.07 -3.41
CA LEU A 118 -3.75 0.61 -3.14
C LEU A 118 -4.41 0.13 -4.43
N ASN A 119 -4.73 -1.15 -4.46
CA ASN A 119 -5.52 -1.77 -5.52
C ASN A 119 -6.95 -1.96 -5.05
N ILE A 120 -7.92 -1.73 -5.92
CA ILE A 120 -9.34 -2.00 -5.63
C ILE A 120 -9.82 -3.11 -6.55
N TYR A 121 -10.52 -4.09 -5.98
CA TYR A 121 -11.05 -5.22 -6.72
C TYR A 121 -12.57 -5.25 -6.63
N ALA A 122 -13.23 -5.54 -7.75
CA ALA A 122 -14.60 -6.02 -7.78
C ALA A 122 -14.60 -7.55 -7.59
N ILE A 123 -15.47 -8.03 -6.71
CA ILE A 123 -15.63 -9.44 -6.38
C ILE A 123 -16.92 -9.96 -7.00
N GLU A 124 -16.76 -10.89 -7.94
CA GLU A 124 -17.84 -11.43 -8.75
C GLU A 124 -17.80 -12.97 -8.66
N GLY A 125 -18.53 -13.51 -7.68
CA GLY A 125 -18.52 -14.94 -7.38
C GLY A 125 -17.16 -15.42 -6.86
N HIS A 126 -16.45 -16.20 -7.67
CA HIS A 126 -15.12 -16.73 -7.34
C HIS A 126 -13.97 -15.94 -7.99
N ARG A 127 -14.23 -14.75 -8.53
CA ARG A 127 -13.23 -13.93 -9.21
C ARG A 127 -13.02 -12.62 -8.47
N ALA A 128 -11.78 -12.16 -8.44
CA ALA A 128 -11.40 -10.80 -8.11
C ALA A 128 -10.94 -10.13 -9.40
N ARG A 129 -11.47 -8.95 -9.69
CA ARG A 129 -11.12 -8.19 -10.90
C ARG A 129 -10.65 -6.82 -10.50
N LEU A 130 -9.43 -6.48 -10.89
CA LEU A 130 -8.85 -5.16 -10.63
C LEU A 130 -9.69 -4.07 -11.33
N ILE A 131 -10.01 -3.00 -10.61
CA ILE A 131 -10.65 -1.80 -11.15
C ILE A 131 -9.72 -0.60 -10.98
N GLU A 132 -9.86 0.40 -11.86
CA GLU A 132 -9.03 1.61 -11.82
C GLU A 132 -9.18 2.32 -10.46
N THR A 133 -8.08 2.44 -9.74
CA THR A 133 -8.02 3.23 -8.51
C THR A 133 -8.21 4.72 -8.87
N PRO A 134 -9.10 5.45 -8.20
CA PRO A 134 -9.27 6.88 -8.44
C PRO A 134 -7.97 7.66 -8.23
N ASP A 135 -7.68 8.58 -9.14
CA ASP A 135 -6.48 9.44 -9.07
C ASP A 135 -6.91 10.88 -8.74
N LEU A 136 -6.78 11.28 -7.47
CA LEU A 136 -7.16 12.62 -7.02
C LEU A 136 -6.14 13.66 -7.47
N PHE A 137 -4.87 13.28 -7.59
CA PHE A 137 -3.82 14.14 -8.09
C PHE A 137 -4.10 14.53 -9.54
N ARG A 138 -4.38 13.56 -10.43
CA ARG A 138 -4.82 13.84 -11.81
C ARG A 138 -6.05 14.73 -11.87
N LYS A 139 -6.98 14.61 -10.93
CA LYS A 139 -8.13 15.52 -10.89
C LYS A 139 -7.75 16.95 -10.51
N ALA A 140 -6.72 17.13 -9.68
CA ALA A 140 -6.24 18.43 -9.25
C ALA A 140 -5.36 19.12 -10.32
N THR A 141 -4.47 18.36 -10.97
CA THR A 141 -3.41 18.88 -11.85
C THR A 141 -3.64 18.57 -13.35
N GLY A 142 -4.57 17.68 -13.66
CA GLY A 142 -4.77 17.19 -15.04
C GLY A 142 -3.72 16.17 -15.52
N ARG A 143 -2.70 15.85 -14.72
CA ARG A 143 -1.67 14.85 -15.05
C ARG A 143 -1.63 13.68 -14.06
N THR A 144 -1.34 12.48 -14.56
CA THR A 144 -1.02 11.33 -13.71
C THR A 144 0.48 11.31 -13.44
N VAL A 145 0.86 10.94 -12.22
CA VAL A 145 2.24 10.66 -11.82
C VAL A 145 2.36 9.16 -11.73
N VAL A 146 3.26 8.57 -12.52
CA VAL A 146 3.61 7.16 -12.39
C VAL A 146 4.49 7.00 -11.17
N VAL A 147 4.02 6.18 -10.22
CA VAL A 147 4.74 5.85 -9.00
C VAL A 147 6.14 5.33 -9.36
N LYS A 148 7.18 5.89 -8.72
CA LYS A 148 8.62 5.57 -8.87
C LYS A 148 9.36 6.20 -10.06
N THR A 149 8.68 6.60 -11.13
CA THR A 149 9.36 7.06 -12.36
C THR A 149 9.17 8.54 -12.64
N ASP A 150 8.13 9.15 -12.08
CA ASP A 150 7.78 10.54 -12.34
C ASP A 150 7.90 11.34 -11.04
N ASP A 151 8.56 12.50 -11.14
CA ASP A 151 8.84 13.44 -10.06
C ASP A 151 9.65 12.76 -8.90
N ASP A 152 10.28 13.53 -8.01
CA ASP A 152 11.01 12.94 -6.86
C ASP A 152 10.00 12.60 -5.76
N MET A 153 9.06 11.69 -6.05
CA MET A 153 8.01 11.28 -5.14
C MET A 153 8.58 10.37 -4.04
N ARG A 154 8.70 10.93 -2.83
CA ARG A 154 9.26 10.26 -1.65
C ARG A 154 8.23 9.43 -0.90
N THR A 155 6.96 9.80 -0.98
CA THR A 155 5.91 9.19 -0.17
C THR A 155 4.60 9.08 -0.94
N TYR A 156 3.89 7.96 -0.77
CA TYR A 156 2.51 7.78 -1.24
C TYR A 156 1.71 6.95 -0.22
N PHE A 157 0.61 7.50 0.30
CA PHE A 157 -0.23 6.86 1.31
C PHE A 157 -1.74 6.99 0.99
N PRO A 158 -2.26 6.17 0.07
CA PRO A 158 -3.69 6.12 -0.23
C PRO A 158 -4.46 5.34 0.84
N THR A 159 -5.63 5.86 1.23
CA THR A 159 -6.55 5.15 2.15
C THR A 159 -7.99 5.19 1.66
N VAL A 160 -8.72 4.11 1.95
CA VAL A 160 -10.13 3.94 1.60
C VAL A 160 -10.93 3.71 2.88
N LYS A 161 -12.16 4.24 2.91
CA LYS A 161 -13.16 3.88 3.91
C LYS A 161 -14.53 3.76 3.27
N TRP A 162 -15.13 2.57 3.32
CA TRP A 162 -16.44 2.37 2.69
C TRP A 162 -17.56 3.07 3.46
N ARG A 163 -18.44 3.74 2.71
CA ARG A 163 -19.68 4.37 3.19
C ARG A 163 -20.93 3.60 2.76
N GLY A 164 -20.76 2.68 1.81
CA GLY A 164 -21.81 1.81 1.31
C GLY A 164 -21.25 0.86 0.23
N PRO A 165 -22.10 0.00 -0.34
CA PRO A 165 -21.74 -0.97 -1.38
C PRO A 165 -20.83 -0.46 -2.52
N ARG A 166 -21.06 0.77 -2.97
CA ARG A 166 -20.39 1.37 -4.14
C ARG A 166 -19.90 2.78 -3.87
N ARG A 167 -19.75 3.14 -2.60
CA ARG A 167 -19.38 4.50 -2.19
C ARG A 167 -18.37 4.42 -1.08
N PHE A 168 -17.25 5.12 -1.23
CA PHE A 168 -16.21 5.20 -0.23
C PHE A 168 -15.61 6.59 -0.21
N ASP A 169 -15.04 6.94 0.94
CA ASP A 169 -14.17 8.08 1.08
C ASP A 169 -12.74 7.66 0.74
N PHE A 170 -12.07 8.46 -0.09
CA PHE A 170 -10.71 8.21 -0.55
C PHE A 170 -9.82 9.39 -0.18
N ASN A 171 -8.72 9.11 0.53
CA ASN A 171 -7.68 10.08 0.83
C ASN A 171 -6.41 9.69 0.08
N ASP A 172 -5.88 10.64 -0.69
CA ASP A 172 -4.66 10.52 -1.49
C ASP A 172 -3.64 11.49 -0.89
N TYR A 173 -2.54 10.95 -0.37
CA TYR A 173 -1.43 11.71 0.19
C TYR A 173 -0.15 11.38 -0.56
N ARG A 174 0.58 12.40 -1.01
CA ARG A 174 1.86 12.26 -1.71
C ARG A 174 2.85 13.30 -1.21
N LEU A 175 4.13 12.96 -1.22
CA LEU A 175 5.23 13.88 -0.92
C LEU A 175 6.20 13.87 -2.09
N PHE A 176 6.52 15.07 -2.60
CA PHE A 176 7.49 15.30 -3.66
C PHE A 176 8.64 16.16 -3.14
N VAL A 177 9.81 16.04 -3.77
CA VAL A 177 10.96 16.93 -3.52
C VAL A 177 11.39 17.58 -4.84
N GLU A 178 11.06 18.84 -5.02
CA GLU A 178 11.24 19.54 -6.30
C GLU A 178 12.23 20.70 -6.18
N ASP A 179 12.85 21.07 -7.30
CA ASP A 179 13.79 22.21 -7.34
C ASP A 179 13.08 23.58 -7.33
N ASP A 180 11.78 23.61 -7.66
CA ASP A 180 10.95 24.82 -7.66
C ASP A 180 9.58 24.62 -6.98
N LYS A 181 8.75 25.68 -6.99
CA LYS A 181 7.44 25.69 -6.34
C LYS A 181 6.25 25.58 -7.32
N ALA A 182 6.48 25.30 -8.61
CA ALA A 182 5.44 25.33 -9.64
C ALA A 182 4.31 24.35 -9.34
N LEU A 183 4.66 23.13 -8.91
CA LEU A 183 3.67 22.14 -8.49
C LEU A 183 2.84 22.60 -7.28
N ALA A 184 3.47 23.26 -6.31
CA ALA A 184 2.77 23.78 -5.13
C ALA A 184 1.78 24.89 -5.51
N ASP A 185 2.19 25.80 -6.40
CA ASP A 185 1.35 26.87 -6.92
C ASP A 185 0.13 26.29 -7.69
N GLU A 186 0.32 25.20 -8.44
CA GLU A 186 -0.75 24.49 -9.14
C GLU A 186 -1.74 23.80 -8.18
N LEU A 187 -1.23 23.14 -7.13
CA LEU A 187 -2.05 22.39 -6.16
C LEU A 187 -2.86 23.29 -5.22
N GLY A 188 -2.41 24.53 -5.01
CA GLY A 188 -3.10 25.52 -4.19
C GLY A 188 -3.43 25.02 -2.77
N GLU A 189 -4.70 25.06 -2.38
CA GLU A 189 -5.15 24.69 -1.03
C GLU A 189 -4.98 23.20 -0.67
N LEU A 190 -4.72 22.33 -1.66
CA LEU A 190 -4.45 20.90 -1.44
C LEU A 190 -2.98 20.63 -1.09
N CYS A 191 -2.15 21.68 -1.05
CA CYS A 191 -0.71 21.59 -0.85
C CYS A 191 -0.26 21.94 0.57
N GLY A 192 0.80 21.29 1.03
CA GLY A 192 1.75 21.79 2.03
C GLY A 192 3.10 22.05 1.36
N LEU A 193 3.79 23.13 1.72
CA LEU A 193 5.06 23.52 1.11
C LEU A 193 6.08 23.86 2.19
N THR A 194 7.24 23.23 2.14
CA THR A 194 8.37 23.51 3.02
C THR A 194 9.64 23.67 2.21
N LYS A 195 10.36 24.78 2.38
CA LYS A 195 11.68 24.97 1.77
C LYS A 195 12.72 24.19 2.58
N MET A 196 13.55 23.40 1.89
CA MET A 196 14.61 22.58 2.47
C MET A 196 15.91 23.37 2.58
N GLU A 197 16.83 22.91 3.44
CA GLU A 197 18.13 23.56 3.66
C GLU A 197 19.01 23.56 2.40
N ASP A 198 18.87 22.54 1.54
CA ASP A 198 19.59 22.40 0.28
C ASP A 198 19.02 23.29 -0.86
N GLY A 199 17.99 24.09 -0.56
CA GLY A 199 17.36 25.01 -1.49
C GLY A 199 16.16 24.44 -2.25
N ARG A 200 15.93 23.12 -2.21
CA ARG A 200 14.77 22.44 -2.81
C ARG A 200 13.50 22.64 -1.98
N TYR A 201 12.38 22.12 -2.48
CA TYR A 201 11.07 22.21 -1.87
C TYR A 201 10.50 20.83 -1.60
N SER A 202 10.09 20.61 -0.36
CA SER A 202 9.22 19.51 0.03
C SER A 202 7.77 19.93 -0.23
N ILE A 203 7.10 19.23 -1.13
CA ILE A 203 5.74 19.53 -1.61
C ILE A 203 4.84 18.36 -1.22
N GLU A 204 3.94 18.59 -0.27
CA GLU A 204 2.94 17.63 0.16
C GLU A 204 1.62 17.86 -0.57
N PHE A 205 1.13 16.85 -1.27
CA PHE A 205 -0.25 16.82 -1.77
C PHE A 205 -1.12 16.00 -0.82
N ALA A 206 -2.24 16.56 -0.38
CA ALA A 206 -3.26 15.82 0.35
C ALA A 206 -4.66 16.19 -0.13
N ALA A 207 -5.35 15.23 -0.74
CA ALA A 207 -6.72 15.41 -1.18
C ALA A 207 -7.65 14.31 -0.64
N HIS A 208 -8.89 14.70 -0.37
CA HIS A 208 -9.94 13.80 0.05
C HIS A 208 -11.19 14.00 -0.81
N ALA A 209 -11.75 12.91 -1.32
CA ALA A 209 -12.99 12.92 -2.08
C ALA A 209 -13.84 11.69 -1.78
N THR A 210 -15.15 11.85 -1.89
CA THR A 210 -16.06 10.71 -1.91
C THR A 210 -16.14 10.16 -3.33
N ILE A 211 -15.88 8.87 -3.47
CA ILE A 211 -15.89 8.13 -4.72
C ILE A 211 -17.20 7.36 -4.82
N THR A 212 -17.79 7.36 -6.02
CA THR A 212 -18.93 6.49 -6.36
C THR A 212 -18.52 5.56 -7.49
N LEU A 213 -18.62 4.25 -7.28
CA LEU A 213 -18.39 3.24 -8.31
C LEU A 213 -19.63 3.12 -9.20
N GLY A 214 -19.45 3.45 -10.48
CA GLY A 214 -20.47 3.34 -11.51
C GLY A 214 -20.60 1.93 -12.08
N ARG A 215 -21.38 1.79 -13.15
CA ARG A 215 -21.40 0.56 -13.97
C ARG A 215 -20.21 0.57 -14.92
N GLY A 216 -19.62 -0.61 -15.19
CA GLY A 216 -18.47 -0.75 -16.10
C GLY A 216 -17.20 -0.09 -15.56
N ASP A 217 -16.97 -0.20 -14.24
CA ASP A 217 -15.75 0.21 -13.52
C ASP A 217 -15.39 1.70 -13.56
N LYS A 218 -16.20 2.53 -14.21
CA LYS A 218 -16.04 3.98 -14.15
C LYS A 218 -16.35 4.48 -12.75
N SER A 219 -15.36 5.05 -12.09
CA SER A 219 -15.54 5.75 -10.84
C SER A 219 -15.87 7.23 -11.09
N ARG A 220 -16.72 7.81 -10.24
CA ARG A 220 -16.96 9.25 -10.20
C ARG A 220 -16.28 9.82 -8.95
N ILE A 221 -15.31 10.70 -9.18
CA ILE A 221 -14.64 11.46 -8.11
C ILE A 221 -15.47 12.70 -7.80
N GLY A 222 -15.95 12.82 -6.56
CA GLY A 222 -16.66 14.00 -6.06
C GLY A 222 -15.79 15.26 -6.00
N LYS A 223 -16.29 16.30 -5.31
CA LYS A 223 -15.51 17.53 -5.09
C LYS A 223 -14.28 17.21 -4.24
N LEU A 224 -13.10 17.68 -4.69
CA LEU A 224 -11.87 17.59 -3.91
C LEU A 224 -11.96 18.50 -2.68
N ARG A 225 -11.47 18.00 -1.56
CA ARG A 225 -11.28 18.73 -0.31
C ARG A 225 -9.86 18.50 0.14
N ARG A 226 -9.33 19.40 0.97
CA ARG A 226 -8.05 19.19 1.64
C ARG A 226 -8.08 17.86 2.40
N GLY A 227 -7.10 17.01 2.13
CA GLY A 227 -6.93 15.70 2.74
C GLY A 227 -6.22 15.78 4.09
N VAL A 228 -5.97 14.60 4.66
CA VAL A 228 -5.16 14.46 5.87
C VAL A 228 -3.69 14.38 5.48
N PHE A 229 -2.89 15.30 6.03
CA PHE A 229 -1.43 15.28 5.91
C PHE A 229 -0.86 14.25 6.89
N GLN A 230 0.09 13.45 6.44
CA GLN A 230 0.86 12.58 7.33
C GLN A 230 1.88 13.47 8.06
N ARG A 231 1.80 13.53 9.39
CA ARG A 231 2.77 14.24 10.24
C ARG A 231 3.67 13.25 10.96
#